data_AF-A0A3D2XLR9-F1
#
_entry.id   AF-A0A3D2XLR9-F1
#
_cell.length_a   1.000
_cell.length_b   1.000
_cell.length_c   1.000
_cell.angle_alpha   90.00
_cell.angle_beta   90.00
_cell.angle_gamma   90.00
#
_symmetry.space_group_name_H-M   'P 1'
#
loop_
_entity.id
_entity.type
_entity.pdbx_description
1 polymer ?
#
loop_
_entity_poly.entity_id
_entity_poly.type
_entity_poly.pdbx_seq_one_letter_code
_entity_poly.pdbx_strand_id
1 'polypeptide(L)'
;AIKVNNSLDYQTNIPGIFAIGDVNIYPGKLKLILCGFHEATLMCQAAYKIINPGKRLVLKYTTVTGIDGFDGTRKEATKSVVKSID
;
A
#
# COMPACT_ATOMS: atom_id res chain seq x y z
N ALA A 1 -4.41 15.62 17.14
CA ALA A 1 -3.71 14.73 16.19
C ALA A 1 -3.50 13.37 16.87
N ILE A 2 -3.58 12.28 16.12
CA ILE A 2 -3.51 10.91 16.63
C ILE A 2 -2.05 10.45 16.66
N LYS A 3 -1.53 10.08 17.84
CA LYS A 3 -0.17 9.54 17.95
C LYS A 3 -0.12 8.13 17.33
N VAL A 4 0.89 7.88 16.51
CA VAL A 4 1.08 6.60 15.81
C VAL A 4 2.50 6.07 15.93
N ASN A 5 2.67 4.77 15.70
CA ASN A 5 3.99 4.14 15.57
C ASN A 5 4.54 4.32 14.15
N ASN A 6 5.37 5.32 13.93
CA ASN A 6 5.96 5.61 12.62
C ASN A 6 7.15 4.71 12.25
N SER A 7 7.65 3.88 13.16
CA SER A 7 8.78 2.99 12.86
C SER A 7 8.36 1.73 12.10
N LEU A 8 7.09 1.33 12.20
CA LEU A 8 6.64 0.03 11.70
C LEU A 8 5.39 0.13 10.82
N ASP A 9 4.28 0.64 11.35
CA ASP A 9 2.95 0.32 10.80
C ASP A 9 1.93 1.47 10.85
N TYR A 10 2.26 2.61 11.46
CA TYR A 10 1.34 3.73 11.70
C TYR A 10 0.08 3.36 12.50
N GLN A 11 0.19 2.32 13.32
CA GLN A 11 -0.87 1.90 14.23
C GLN A 11 -1.01 2.88 15.38
N THR A 12 -2.25 3.07 15.83
CA THR A 12 -2.57 3.87 17.01
C THR A 12 -2.30 3.08 18.29
N ASN A 13 -2.71 3.61 19.45
CA ASN A 13 -2.70 2.85 20.69
C ASN A 13 -3.75 1.72 20.75
N ILE A 14 -4.70 1.69 19.82
CA ILE A 14 -5.71 0.63 19.73
C ILE A 14 -5.30 -0.36 18.65
N PRO A 15 -5.09 -1.66 18.98
CA PRO A 15 -4.72 -2.67 18.00
C PRO A 15 -5.73 -2.79 16.87
N GLY A 16 -5.23 -2.85 15.63
CA GLY A 16 -6.03 -2.90 14.41
C GLY A 16 -6.58 -1.55 13.95
N ILE A 17 -6.39 -0.46 14.71
CA ILE A 17 -6.78 0.90 14.32
C ILE A 17 -5.53 1.69 13.93
N PHE A 18 -5.55 2.26 12.74
CA PHE A 18 -4.45 3.00 12.14
C PHE A 18 -4.86 4.45 11.86
N ALA A 19 -3.88 5.35 11.79
CA ALA A 19 -4.11 6.74 11.39
C ALA A 19 -2.99 7.21 10.45
N ILE A 20 -3.35 7.83 9.33
CA ILE A 20 -2.43 8.28 8.27
C ILE A 20 -2.82 9.67 7.76
N GLY A 21 -1.89 10.36 7.11
CA GLY A 21 -2.09 11.70 6.57
C GLY A 21 -2.16 12.75 7.68
N ASP A 22 -2.86 13.86 7.42
CA ASP A 22 -2.84 15.05 8.28
C ASP A 22 -3.36 14.82 9.71
N VAL A 23 -4.14 13.76 9.92
CA VAL A 23 -4.74 13.44 11.23
C VAL A 23 -3.72 12.89 12.24
N ASN A 24 -2.64 12.24 11.79
CA ASN A 24 -1.67 11.59 12.67
C ASN A 24 -0.49 12.51 13.07
N ILE A 25 0.28 12.10 14.07
CA ILE A 25 1.50 12.79 14.51
C ILE A 25 2.58 11.81 14.98
N TYR A 26 3.82 12.12 14.61
CA TYR A 26 5.05 11.44 15.04
C TYR A 26 6.26 12.38 14.85
N PRO A 27 7.41 12.14 15.49
CA PRO A 27 8.59 13.00 15.39
C PRO A 27 9.04 13.20 13.94
N GLY A 28 9.19 14.46 13.53
CA GLY A 28 9.66 14.82 12.18
C GLY A 28 8.61 14.73 11.06
N LYS A 29 7.32 14.50 11.37
CA LYS A 29 6.26 14.46 10.35
C LYS A 29 6.15 15.80 9.60
N LEU A 30 6.26 15.74 8.28
CA LEU A 30 5.87 16.83 7.38
C LEU A 30 4.43 16.62 6.90
N LYS A 31 3.62 17.67 6.89
CA LYS A 31 2.23 17.62 6.39
C LYS A 31 2.19 17.80 4.88
N LEU A 32 2.57 16.75 4.18
CA LEU A 32 2.61 16.70 2.71
C LEU A 32 1.74 15.55 2.20
N ILE A 33 1.12 15.77 1.05
CA ILE A 33 0.37 14.72 0.33
C ILE A 33 1.25 13.48 0.10
N LEU A 34 2.52 13.69 -0.27
CA LEU A 34 3.51 12.62 -0.43
C LEU A 34 3.68 11.76 0.83
N CYS A 35 3.80 12.38 2.00
CA CYS A 35 3.94 11.68 3.27
C CYS A 35 2.70 10.81 3.54
N GLY A 36 1.50 11.33 3.29
CA GLY A 36 0.26 10.57 3.41
C GLY A 36 0.25 9.28 2.57
N PHE A 37 0.74 9.34 1.32
CA PHE A 37 0.83 8.14 0.47
C PHE A 37 1.86 7.11 0.97
N HIS A 38 3.00 7.57 1.49
CA HIS A 38 3.98 6.69 2.11
C HIS A 38 3.39 5.98 3.35
N GLU A 39 2.74 6.75 4.22
CA GLU A 39 2.07 6.26 5.41
C GLU A 39 0.97 5.23 5.06
N ALA A 40 0.15 5.52 4.05
CA ALA A 40 -0.89 4.61 3.55
C ALA A 40 -0.31 3.26 3.10
N THR A 41 0.85 3.29 2.43
CA THR A 41 1.48 2.07 1.92
C THR A 41 1.84 1.11 3.05
N LEU A 42 2.50 1.61 4.10
CA LEU A 42 2.91 0.78 5.24
C LEU A 42 1.72 0.33 6.09
N MET A 43 0.74 1.22 6.31
CA MET A 43 -0.51 0.88 7.00
C MET A 43 -1.26 -0.25 6.30
N CYS A 44 -1.45 -0.17 4.97
CA CYS A 44 -2.14 -1.22 4.20
C CYS A 44 -1.42 -2.57 4.28
N GLN A 45 -0.08 -2.58 4.28
CA GLN A 45 0.68 -3.82 4.46
C GLN A 45 0.49 -4.44 5.84
N ALA A 46 0.44 -3.62 6.89
CA ALA A 46 0.17 -4.07 8.25
C ALA A 46 -1.26 -4.61 8.39
N ALA A 47 -2.24 -3.84 7.92
CA ALA A 47 -3.65 -4.24 7.93
C ALA A 47 -3.88 -5.55 7.18
N TYR A 48 -3.26 -5.74 6.00
CA TYR A 48 -3.37 -6.97 5.22
C TYR A 48 -2.96 -8.22 6.03
N LYS A 49 -1.85 -8.14 6.79
CA LYS A 49 -1.37 -9.26 7.63
C LYS A 49 -2.35 -9.60 8.76
N ILE A 50 -3.06 -8.61 9.29
CA ILE A 50 -4.08 -8.79 10.32
C ILE A 50 -5.30 -9.52 9.74
N ILE A 51 -5.83 -9.06 8.60
CA ILE A 51 -7.05 -9.63 8.01
C ILE A 51 -6.80 -10.93 7.23
N ASN A 52 -5.55 -11.25 6.89
CA ASN A 52 -5.15 -12.47 6.19
C ASN A 52 -4.02 -13.20 6.93
N PRO A 53 -4.25 -13.72 8.15
CA PRO A 53 -3.20 -14.40 8.91
C PRO A 53 -2.68 -15.62 8.13
N GLY A 54 -1.35 -15.79 8.12
CA GLY A 54 -0.67 -16.88 7.42
C GLY A 54 -0.53 -16.71 5.90
N LYS A 55 -1.17 -15.72 5.27
CA LYS A 55 -0.98 -15.45 3.84
C LYS A 55 0.21 -14.54 3.61
N ARG A 56 1.06 -14.91 2.65
CA ARG A 56 2.16 -14.06 2.18
C ARG A 56 1.63 -13.00 1.21
N LEU A 57 1.76 -11.73 1.58
CA LEU A 57 1.51 -10.63 0.66
C LEU A 57 2.59 -10.60 -0.42
N VAL A 58 2.24 -10.93 -1.66
CA VAL A 58 3.14 -10.79 -2.80
C VAL A 58 2.99 -9.39 -3.36
N LEU A 59 4.02 -8.56 -3.19
CA LEU A 59 4.05 -7.24 -3.82
C LEU A 59 4.10 -7.43 -5.34
N LYS A 60 3.13 -6.84 -6.04
CA LYS A 60 3.10 -6.85 -7.50
C LYS A 60 3.17 -5.42 -8.01
N TYR A 61 3.93 -5.21 -9.07
CA TYR A 61 3.99 -3.92 -9.74
C TYR A 61 2.74 -3.73 -10.60
N THR A 62 2.09 -2.58 -10.47
CA THR A 62 0.86 -2.24 -11.22
C THR A 62 1.09 -2.22 -12.73
N THR A 63 2.31 -1.94 -13.17
CA THR A 63 2.72 -1.91 -14.58
C THR A 63 2.59 -3.26 -15.30
N VAL A 64 2.66 -4.38 -14.57
CA VAL A 64 2.66 -5.74 -15.18
C VAL A 64 1.46 -6.59 -14.77
N THR A 65 0.70 -6.17 -13.78
CA THR A 65 -0.42 -6.96 -13.26
C THR A 65 -1.74 -6.72 -13.96
N GLY A 66 -1.83 -5.60 -14.67
CA GLY A 66 -3.08 -5.10 -15.18
C GLY A 66 -4.02 -4.63 -14.07
N ILE A 67 -5.01 -3.85 -14.45
CA ILE A 67 -6.06 -3.33 -13.56
C ILE A 67 -7.42 -3.67 -14.15
N ASP A 68 -8.33 -4.11 -13.28
CA ASP A 68 -9.74 -4.22 -13.60
C ASP A 68 -10.40 -2.87 -13.29
N GLY A 69 -10.97 -2.24 -14.30
CA GLY A 69 -11.68 -0.98 -14.23
C GLY A 69 -13.04 -1.13 -13.56
N PHE A 70 -13.56 -0.03 -13.01
CA PHE A 70 -14.89 0.01 -12.39
C PHE A 70 -16.02 -0.26 -13.37
N ASP A 71 -15.76 -0.09 -14.66
CA ASP A 71 -16.64 -0.40 -15.79
C ASP A 71 -16.59 -1.88 -16.22
N GLY A 72 -15.81 -2.72 -15.54
CA GLY A 72 -15.59 -4.13 -15.88
C GLY A 72 -14.54 -4.37 -16.96
N THR A 73 -13.87 -3.33 -17.47
CA THR A 73 -12.81 -3.48 -18.48
C THR A 73 -11.49 -3.88 -17.83
N ARG A 74 -10.71 -4.78 -18.45
CA ARG A 74 -9.36 -5.11 -17.98
C ARG A 74 -8.31 -4.41 -18.83
N LYS A 75 -7.42 -3.65 -18.21
CA LYS A 75 -6.28 -3.00 -18.87
C LYS A 75 -4.98 -3.64 -18.42
N GLU A 76 -4.27 -4.30 -19.32
CA GLU A 76 -2.98 -4.93 -19.06
C GLU A 76 -1.97 -4.62 -20.17
N ALA A 77 -0.68 -4.53 -19.81
CA ALA A 77 0.38 -4.30 -20.78
C ALA A 77 0.58 -5.55 -21.64
N THR A 78 0.71 -5.37 -22.96
CA THR A 78 1.01 -6.47 -23.88
C THR A 78 2.33 -7.13 -23.48
N LYS A 79 2.30 -8.42 -23.14
CA LYS A 79 3.51 -9.18 -22.83
C LYS A 79 4.42 -9.15 -24.07
N SER A 80 5.67 -8.74 -23.90
CA SER A 80 6.66 -8.82 -24.97
C SER A 80 6.85 -10.29 -25.35
N VAL A 81 6.40 -10.65 -26.55
CA VAL A 81 6.68 -11.97 -27.12
C VAL A 81 8.15 -11.94 -27.53
N VAL A 82 9.01 -12.64 -26.78
CA VAL A 82 10.38 -12.92 -27.21
C VAL A 82 10.26 -13.85 -28.41
N LYS A 83 10.37 -13.32 -29.63
CA LYS A 83 10.60 -14.15 -30.81
C LYS A 83 12.06 -14.56 -30.80
N SER A 84 12.33 -15.86 -30.74
CA SER A 84 13.62 -16.40 -31.12
C SER A 84 13.89 -15.99 -32.56
N ILE A 85 15.06 -15.38 -32.79
CA ILE A 85 15.56 -15.11 -34.12
C ILE A 85 16.25 -16.41 -34.56
N ASP A 86 15.72 -17.08 -35.58
CA ASP A 86 16.40 -18.16 -36.29
C ASP A 86 17.39 -17.59 -37.31
#